data_AF-A0A9X0W585-F1
#
_entry.id   AF-A0A9X0W585-F1
#
_cell.length_a   1.000
_cell.length_b   1.000
_cell.length_c   1.000
_cell.angle_alpha   90.00
_cell.angle_beta   90.00
_cell.angle_gamma   90.00
#
_symmetry.space_group_name_H-M   'P 1'
#
loop_
_entity.id
_entity.type
_entity.pdbx_description
1 polymer ?
#
loop_
_entity_poly.entity_id
_entity_poly.type
_entity_poly.pdbx_seq_one_letter_code
_entity_poly.pdbx_strand_id
1 'polypeptide(L)'
;MTSISRSESLRLLRGYLGHIEYWDPECGDAFLMLNAREWLEDHLADLTAPEKEALAAGDERLLKLSRDTADATLDVEYLRETAKIVAVSRLPSRMAA
;
A
#
# COMPACT_ATOMS: atom_id res chain seq x y z
N MET A 1 5.94 -20.87 -15.05
CA MET A 1 4.84 -19.88 -15.18
C MET A 1 5.27 -18.60 -14.47
N THR A 2 6.06 -17.74 -15.09
CA THR A 2 6.87 -16.74 -14.34
C THR A 2 6.99 -15.35 -14.99
N SER A 3 6.27 -15.06 -16.07
CA SER A 3 6.40 -13.76 -16.77
C SER A 3 5.38 -12.71 -16.34
N ILE A 4 4.19 -13.12 -15.90
CA ILE A 4 3.07 -12.20 -15.63
C ILE A 4 3.21 -11.51 -14.26
N SER A 5 3.69 -12.21 -13.21
CA SER A 5 3.64 -11.64 -11.85
C SER A 5 4.64 -10.50 -11.62
N ARG A 6 5.78 -10.48 -12.33
CA ARG A 6 6.83 -9.48 -12.10
C ARG A 6 6.48 -8.10 -12.66
N SER A 7 6.02 -8.04 -13.90
CA SER A 7 5.57 -6.78 -14.52
C SER A 7 4.39 -6.19 -13.78
N GLU A 8 3.50 -7.06 -13.28
CA GLU A 8 2.32 -6.66 -12.53
C GLU A 8 2.68 -6.14 -11.14
N SER A 9 3.59 -6.81 -10.42
CA SER A 9 4.12 -6.34 -9.13
C SER A 9 4.70 -4.94 -9.24
N LEU A 10 5.50 -4.69 -10.28
CA LEU A 10 6.11 -3.38 -10.49
C LEU A 10 5.06 -2.31 -10.88
N ARG A 11 4.07 -2.68 -11.69
CA ARG A 11 2.97 -1.78 -12.07
C ARG A 11 2.16 -1.37 -10.84
N LEU A 12 1.78 -2.33 -10.00
CA LEU A 12 1.02 -2.10 -8.79
C LEU A 12 1.82 -1.33 -7.74
N LEU A 13 3.10 -1.65 -7.56
CA LEU A 13 3.98 -0.88 -6.67
C LEU A 13 4.06 0.59 -7.10
N ARG A 14 4.27 0.85 -8.39
CA ARG A 14 4.32 2.23 -8.91
C ARG A 14 2.99 2.95 -8.76
N GLY A 15 1.88 2.26 -9.04
CA GLY A 15 0.53 2.83 -8.85
C GLY A 15 0.28 3.20 -7.40
N TYR A 16 0.57 2.28 -6.47
CA TYR A 16 0.46 2.50 -5.04
C TYR A 16 1.28 3.71 -4.57
N LEU A 17 2.57 3.77 -4.93
CA LEU A 17 3.43 4.90 -4.57
C LEU A 17 2.96 6.22 -5.19
N GLY A 18 2.43 6.19 -6.42
CA GLY A 18 1.85 7.34 -7.09
C GLY A 18 0.63 7.90 -6.35
N HIS A 19 -0.33 7.05 -5.96
CA HIS A 19 -1.50 7.50 -5.19
C HIS A 19 -1.10 8.15 -3.84
N ILE A 20 -0.04 7.67 -3.20
CA ILE A 20 0.48 8.27 -1.97
C ILE A 20 1.14 9.62 -2.23
N GLU A 21 1.92 9.74 -3.31
CA GLU A 21 2.63 10.97 -3.65
C GLU A 21 1.67 12.10 -4.03
N TYR A 22 0.59 11.79 -4.74
CA TYR A 22 -0.40 12.74 -5.25
C TYR A 22 -1.73 12.62 -4.53
N TRP A 23 -1.70 12.29 -3.24
CA TRP A 23 -2.90 12.09 -2.42
C TRP A 23 -3.85 13.30 -2.45
N ASP A 24 -5.12 13.04 -2.73
CA ASP A 24 -6.23 13.98 -2.68
C ASP A 24 -7.46 13.28 -2.07
N PRO A 25 -8.07 13.80 -0.99
CA PRO A 25 -9.19 13.17 -0.30
C PRO A 25 -10.51 13.17 -1.10
N GLU A 26 -10.58 13.78 -2.29
CA GLU A 26 -11.78 13.83 -3.12
C GLU A 26 -11.56 13.32 -4.56
N CYS A 27 -10.46 12.62 -4.83
CA CYS A 27 -10.12 12.13 -6.16
C CYS A 27 -11.04 10.99 -6.65
N GLY A 28 -11.63 10.24 -5.71
CA GLY A 28 -12.49 9.08 -5.95
C GLY A 28 -11.72 7.82 -6.37
N ASP A 29 -10.40 7.78 -6.17
CA ASP A 29 -9.52 6.72 -6.65
C ASP A 29 -8.75 5.98 -5.55
N ALA A 30 -8.96 6.31 -4.27
CA ALA A 30 -8.21 5.72 -3.15
C ALA A 30 -8.44 4.21 -2.99
N PHE A 31 -9.54 3.67 -3.52
CA PHE A 31 -9.78 2.22 -3.59
C PHE A 31 -8.74 1.49 -4.46
N LEU A 32 -8.16 2.15 -5.47
CA LEU A 32 -7.10 1.58 -6.30
C LEU A 32 -5.80 1.40 -5.50
N MET A 33 -5.49 2.38 -4.64
CA MET A 33 -4.37 2.30 -3.70
C MET A 33 -4.57 1.13 -2.71
N LEU A 34 -5.78 0.98 -2.15
CA LEU A 34 -6.12 -0.14 -1.27
C LEU A 34 -5.91 -1.49 -1.97
N ASN A 35 -6.53 -1.69 -3.13
CA ASN A 35 -6.43 -2.92 -3.90
C ASN A 35 -4.98 -3.24 -4.29
N ALA A 36 -4.20 -2.22 -4.66
CA ALA A 36 -2.79 -2.39 -4.97
C ALA A 36 -1.99 -2.86 -3.74
N ARG A 37 -2.27 -2.30 -2.56
CA ARG A 37 -1.56 -2.68 -1.33
C ARG A 37 -1.91 -4.09 -0.86
N GLU A 38 -3.18 -4.49 -0.95
CA GLU A 38 -3.61 -5.87 -0.67
C GLU A 38 -2.89 -6.86 -1.57
N TRP A 39 -2.87 -6.60 -2.88
CA TRP A 39 -2.20 -7.47 -3.83
C TRP A 39 -0.69 -7.57 -3.55
N LEU A 40 -0.04 -6.44 -3.27
CA LEU A 40 1.39 -6.39 -2.96
C LEU A 40 1.73 -7.14 -1.67
N GLU A 41 0.79 -7.23 -0.71
CA GLU A 41 0.96 -8.03 0.50
C GLU A 41 1.11 -9.52 0.17
N ASP A 42 0.17 -10.04 -0.62
CA ASP A 42 0.16 -11.44 -1.02
C ASP A 42 1.37 -11.82 -1.90
N HIS A 43 1.99 -10.82 -2.54
CA HIS A 43 3.10 -11.00 -3.48
C HIS A 43 4.41 -10.34 -3.00
N LEU A 44 4.56 -10.09 -1.70
CA LEU A 44 5.80 -9.53 -1.15
C LEU A 44 7.04 -10.36 -1.53
N ALA A 45 6.89 -11.69 -1.64
CA ALA A 45 7.97 -12.58 -2.04
C ALA A 45 8.52 -12.29 -3.46
N ASP A 46 7.68 -11.73 -4.34
CA ASP A 46 8.02 -11.43 -5.74
C ASP A 46 8.78 -10.10 -5.89
N LEU A 47 8.82 -9.29 -4.81
CA LEU A 47 9.53 -8.02 -4.79
C LEU A 47 11.03 -8.20 -4.49
N THR A 48 11.84 -7.46 -5.24
CA THR A 48 13.28 -7.33 -4.98
C THR A 48 13.54 -6.50 -3.73
N ALA A 49 14.76 -6.56 -3.18
CA ALA A 49 15.11 -5.77 -2.00
C ALA A 49 14.88 -4.25 -2.20
N PRO A 50 15.28 -3.61 -3.32
CA PRO A 50 15.00 -2.19 -3.54
C PRO A 50 13.51 -1.85 -3.61
N GLU A 51 12.67 -2.76 -4.12
CA GLU A 51 11.23 -2.55 -4.20
C GLU A 51 10.54 -2.71 -2.85
N LYS A 52 11.02 -3.64 -2.02
CA LYS A 52 10.58 -3.76 -0.63
C LYS A 52 10.92 -2.52 0.17
N GLU A 53 12.10 -1.94 -0.06
CA GLU A 53 12.50 -0.67 0.55
C GLU A 53 11.60 0.49 0.08
N ALA A 54 11.32 0.58 -1.23
CA ALA A 54 10.40 1.56 -1.78
C ALA A 54 8.98 1.41 -1.22
N LEU A 55 8.47 0.17 -1.12
CA LEU A 55 7.19 -0.14 -0.51
C LEU A 55 7.17 0.29 0.96
N ALA A 56 8.21 -0.02 1.73
CA ALA A 56 8.32 0.36 3.14
C ALA A 56 8.32 1.88 3.34
N ALA A 57 9.01 2.64 2.47
CA ALA A 57 8.99 4.10 2.50
C ALA A 57 7.61 4.67 2.12
N GLY A 58 6.93 4.08 1.14
CA GLY A 58 5.55 4.41 0.79
C GLY A 58 4.59 4.17 1.95
N ASP A 59 4.66 3.00 2.57
CA ASP A 59 3.88 2.62 3.74
C ASP A 59 4.08 3.59 4.91
N GLU A 60 5.30 4.07 5.16
CA GLU A 60 5.55 5.10 6.19
C GLU A 60 4.85 6.43 5.89
N ARG A 61 4.90 6.86 4.62
CA ARG A 61 4.18 8.06 4.16
C ARG A 61 2.67 7.89 4.29
N LEU A 62 2.13 6.74 3.88
CA LEU A 62 0.71 6.42 3.99
C LEU A 62 0.24 6.41 5.45
N LEU A 63 1.02 5.80 6.36
CA LEU A 63 0.73 5.83 7.79
C LEU A 63 0.76 7.25 8.38
N LYS A 64 1.59 8.14 7.84
CA LYS A 64 1.59 9.54 8.24
C LYS A 64 0.34 10.24 7.70
N LEU A 65 0.05 10.13 6.39
CA LEU A 65 -1.12 10.72 5.76
C LEU A 65 -2.42 10.32 6.46
N SER A 66 -2.60 9.02 6.77
CA SER A 66 -3.82 8.52 7.42
C SER A 66 -4.08 9.10 8.81
N ARG A 67 -3.03 9.59 9.49
CA ARG A 67 -3.13 10.28 10.79
C ARG A 67 -3.34 11.79 10.63
N ASP A 68 -2.74 12.38 9.62
CA ASP A 68 -2.74 13.83 9.40
C ASP A 68 -4.01 14.31 8.66
N THR A 69 -4.70 13.44 7.92
CA THR A 69 -5.93 13.78 7.19
C THR A 69 -7.19 13.73 8.07
N ALA A 70 -7.82 14.89 8.24
CA ALA A 70 -9.01 15.07 9.08
C ALA A 70 -10.34 14.92 8.30
N ASP A 71 -10.31 14.99 6.97
CA ASP A 71 -11.49 14.95 6.13
C ASP A 71 -12.31 13.65 6.32
N ALA A 72 -13.62 13.77 6.12
CA ALA A 72 -14.59 12.69 6.28
C ALA A 72 -15.15 12.28 4.92
N THR A 73 -14.27 11.85 4.02
CA THR A 73 -14.61 11.36 2.69
C THR A 73 -14.39 9.85 2.59
N LEU A 74 -15.02 9.21 1.60
CA LEU A 74 -14.83 7.79 1.33
C LEU A 74 -13.37 7.45 1.00
N ASP A 75 -12.65 8.36 0.33
CA ASP A 75 -11.23 8.14 0.05
C ASP A 75 -10.40 8.12 1.34
N VAL A 76 -10.70 9.00 2.29
CA VAL A 76 -10.02 8.96 3.60
C VAL A 76 -10.35 7.68 4.36
N GLU A 77 -11.55 7.12 4.20
CA GLU A 77 -11.87 5.79 4.72
C GLU A 77 -10.96 4.72 4.07
N TYR A 78 -10.82 4.71 2.74
CA TYR A 78 -9.91 3.79 2.04
C TYR A 78 -8.43 3.99 2.44
N LEU A 79 -7.98 5.22 2.65
CA LEU A 79 -6.64 5.52 3.16
C LEU A 79 -6.44 4.90 4.55
N ARG A 80 -7.43 5.03 5.44
CA ARG A 80 -7.39 4.45 6.78
C ARG A 80 -7.45 2.91 6.75
N GLU A 81 -8.24 2.31 5.87
CA GLU A 81 -8.24 0.85 5.68
C GLU A 81 -6.88 0.36 5.16
N THR A 82 -6.31 1.05 4.16
CA THR A 82 -4.97 0.74 3.65
C THR A 82 -3.92 0.81 4.75
N ALA A 83 -4.01 1.81 5.63
CA ALA A 83 -3.11 1.98 6.76
C ALA A 83 -3.22 0.84 7.78
N LYS A 84 -4.42 0.25 7.96
CA LYS A 84 -4.59 -0.94 8.83
C LYS A 84 -3.86 -2.15 8.27
N ILE A 85 -3.93 -2.39 6.95
CA ILE A 85 -3.18 -3.48 6.30
C ILE A 85 -1.70 -3.31 6.59
N VAL A 86 -1.15 -2.13 6.29
CA VAL A 86 0.26 -1.80 6.54
C VAL A 86 0.66 -2.02 8.00
N ALA A 87 -0.19 -1.59 8.95
CA ALA A 87 0.09 -1.76 10.37
C ALA A 87 0.15 -3.24 10.78
N VAL A 88 -0.75 -4.08 10.24
CA VAL A 88 -0.78 -5.52 10.50
C VAL A 88 0.42 -6.23 9.88
N SER A 89 0.77 -5.92 8.63
CA SER A 89 1.93 -6.48 7.91
C SER A 89 3.26 -6.23 8.61
N ARG A 90 3.34 -5.13 9.38
CA ARG A 90 4.53 -4.75 10.15
C ARG A 90 4.58 -5.36 11.54
N LEU A 91 3.49 -5.95 12.02
CA LEU A 91 3.57 -6.70 13.26
C LEU A 91 4.46 -7.92 13.00
N PRO A 92 5.51 -8.15 13.80
CA PRO A 92 6.19 -9.42 13.75
C PRO A 92 5.12 -10.48 13.98
N SER A 93 4.90 -11.33 12.98
CA SER A 93 3.95 -12.44 13.08
C SER A 93 4.18 -13.07 14.44
N ARG A 94 3.19 -12.98 15.33
CA ARG A 94 3.20 -13.76 16.57
C ARG A 94 3.62 -15.14 16.14
N MET A 95 4.77 -15.55 16.66
CA MET A 95 5.52 -16.72 16.24
C MET A 95 4.58 -17.84 15.86
N ALA A 96 4.89 -18.51 14.74
CA ALA A 96 4.45 -19.87 14.48
C ALA A 96 4.29 -20.62 15.82
N ALA A 97 3.03 -20.89 16.18
CA ALA A 97 2.65 -21.73 17.30
C ALA A 97 2.17 -23.06 16.72
#